data_AF-A0A3D0L8W1-F1
#
_entry.id   AF-A0A3D0L8W1-F1
#
_cell.length_a   1.000
_cell.length_b   1.000
_cell.length_c   1.000
_cell.angle_alpha   90.00
_cell.angle_beta   90.00
_cell.angle_gamma   90.00
#
_symmetry.space_group_name_H-M   'P 1'
#
loop_
_entity.id
_entity.type
_entity.pdbx_description
1 polymer ?
#
loop_
_entity_poly.entity_id
_entity_poly.type
_entity_poly.pdbx_seq_one_letter_code
_entity_poly.pdbx_strand_id
1 'polypeptide(L)'
;MSEKIKVGVLGATGMVGQRYIKLLENHPWFEVSYVAASPRSAGKLYKDAVSSRWLIGADIPEGVANLTVQDANDAKLAMGKCSFVFSALEMGKDEIKALEEAYAAEGIPVVSNASANRWTPDVPMLVPEINYSHLDIIKKQQAHHGWSKGFIAVKPNCSLQTYMMPLHALIMAGYPVKRMIVTTEQAVSGAGYPGVPSYDMIDN
;
A
#
# COMPACT_ATOMS: atom_id res chain seq x y z
N MET A 1 21.44 -15.97 9.22
CA MET A 1 20.22 -15.14 9.06
C MET A 1 19.58 -15.56 7.74
N SER A 2 18.26 -15.81 7.72
CA SER A 2 17.56 -16.15 6.48
C SER A 2 17.66 -15.01 5.46
N GLU A 3 17.72 -15.33 4.17
CA GLU A 3 17.64 -14.35 3.09
C GLU A 3 16.34 -13.55 3.20
N LYS A 4 16.41 -12.21 3.10
CA LYS A 4 15.23 -11.34 3.18
C LYS A 4 14.40 -11.44 1.90
N ILE A 5 13.08 -11.34 2.04
CA ILE A 5 12.15 -11.29 0.92
C ILE A 5 12.24 -9.90 0.28
N LYS A 6 12.65 -9.87 -0.98
CA LYS A 6 12.72 -8.66 -1.81
C LYS A 6 11.31 -8.15 -2.12
N VAL A 7 11.01 -6.89 -1.79
CA VAL A 7 9.70 -6.26 -1.99
C VAL A 7 9.82 -4.97 -2.81
N GLY A 8 8.74 -4.63 -3.50
CA GLY A 8 8.63 -3.37 -4.23
C GLY A 8 7.65 -2.39 -3.60
N VAL A 9 7.80 -1.10 -3.91
CA VAL A 9 6.85 -0.04 -3.52
C VAL A 9 6.42 0.73 -4.77
N LEU A 10 5.12 0.72 -5.08
CA LEU A 10 4.51 1.54 -6.14
C LEU A 10 4.00 2.85 -5.54
N GLY A 11 4.16 3.97 -6.26
CA GLY A 11 3.90 5.29 -5.68
C GLY A 11 4.95 5.69 -4.64
N ALA A 12 6.18 5.18 -4.79
CA ALA A 12 7.24 5.29 -3.79
C ALA A 12 7.63 6.73 -3.41
N THR A 13 7.38 7.70 -4.28
CA THR A 13 7.71 9.12 -4.05
C THR A 13 6.59 9.89 -3.33
N GLY A 14 5.37 9.34 -3.24
CA GLY A 14 4.25 9.94 -2.52
C GLY A 14 4.33 9.69 -1.00
N MET A 15 3.50 10.39 -0.22
CA MET A 15 3.52 10.33 1.26
C MET A 15 3.42 8.90 1.82
N VAL A 16 2.50 8.10 1.28
CA VAL A 16 2.31 6.71 1.73
C VAL A 16 3.48 5.82 1.30
N GLY A 17 4.03 6.03 0.10
CA GLY A 17 5.21 5.31 -0.39
C GLY A 17 6.46 5.59 0.44
N GLN A 18 6.69 6.84 0.81
CA GLN A 18 7.78 7.23 1.73
C GLN A 18 7.62 6.58 3.11
N ARG A 19 6.38 6.51 3.62
CA ARG A 19 6.08 5.84 4.89
C ARG A 19 6.36 4.33 4.80
N TYR A 20 6.03 3.69 3.69
CA TYR A 20 6.42 2.30 3.43
C TYR A 20 7.93 2.11 3.50
N ILE A 21 8.68 2.95 2.79
CA ILE A 21 10.15 2.88 2.77
C ILE A 21 10.73 3.02 4.18
N LYS A 22 10.20 3.94 5.00
CA LYS A 22 10.64 4.09 6.38
C LYS A 22 10.27 2.90 7.27
N LEU A 23 9.04 2.38 7.17
CA LEU A 23 8.59 1.24 7.98
C LEU A 23 9.31 -0.06 7.61
N LEU A 24 9.75 -0.18 6.35
CA LEU A 24 10.50 -1.33 5.86
C LEU A 24 12.01 -1.21 6.14
N GLU A 25 12.48 -0.07 6.62
CA GLU A 25 13.86 0.10 7.09
C GLU A 25 14.16 -0.90 8.21
N ASN A 26 15.21 -1.70 8.05
CA ASN A 26 15.61 -2.74 8.99
C ASN A 26 14.54 -3.81 9.29
N HIS A 27 13.53 -3.98 8.43
CA HIS A 27 12.50 -5.01 8.63
C HIS A 27 13.15 -6.42 8.69
N PRO A 28 12.72 -7.31 9.62
CA PRO A 28 13.35 -8.62 9.81
C PRO A 28 13.18 -9.54 8.60
N TRP A 29 12.11 -9.36 7.83
CA TRP A 29 11.77 -10.24 6.70
C TRP A 29 11.85 -9.58 5.33
N PHE A 30 11.83 -8.25 5.26
CA PHE A 30 11.61 -7.54 4.00
C PHE A 30 12.79 -6.62 3.69
N GLU A 31 13.13 -6.53 2.41
CA GLU A 31 14.11 -5.61 1.88
C GLU A 31 13.52 -4.92 0.66
N VAL A 32 13.51 -3.59 0.64
CA VAL A 32 13.03 -2.83 -0.51
C VAL A 32 14.09 -2.90 -1.60
N SER A 33 13.77 -3.60 -2.69
CA SER A 33 14.65 -3.80 -3.85
C SER A 33 14.12 -3.14 -5.13
N TYR A 34 12.87 -2.69 -5.11
CA TYR A 34 12.19 -2.09 -6.25
C TYR A 34 11.37 -0.87 -5.81
N VAL A 35 11.53 0.24 -6.51
CA VAL A 35 10.72 1.45 -6.30
C VAL A 35 10.22 1.95 -7.65
N ALA A 36 8.92 2.20 -7.73
CA ALA A 36 8.28 2.75 -8.92
C ALA A 36 7.36 3.90 -8.57
N ALA A 37 7.26 4.86 -9.50
CA ALA A 37 6.44 6.05 -9.35
C ALA A 37 5.99 6.55 -10.73
N SER A 38 5.49 7.78 -10.82
CA SER A 38 5.10 8.42 -12.07
C SER A 38 6.23 8.44 -13.12
N PRO A 39 5.93 8.53 -14.43
CA PRO A 39 6.92 8.68 -15.50
C PRO A 39 7.92 9.83 -15.27
N ARG A 40 7.48 10.94 -14.64
CA ARG A 40 8.34 12.10 -14.29
C ARG A 40 9.48 11.76 -13.32
N SER A 41 9.30 10.73 -12.50
CA SER A 41 10.28 10.28 -11.51
C SER A 41 11.15 9.14 -12.04
N ALA A 42 10.67 8.42 -13.06
CA ALA A 42 11.37 7.29 -13.64
C ALA A 42 12.77 7.69 -14.17
N GLY A 43 13.75 6.80 -13.99
CA GLY A 43 15.14 7.00 -14.40
C GLY A 43 16.00 7.80 -13.41
N LYS A 44 15.42 8.45 -12.40
CA LYS A 44 16.17 9.16 -11.34
C LYS A 44 16.56 8.21 -10.23
N LEU A 45 17.63 8.52 -9.49
CA LEU A 45 17.85 7.89 -8.19
C LEU A 45 16.74 8.31 -7.23
N TYR A 46 16.36 7.43 -6.31
CA TYR A 46 15.26 7.68 -5.39
C TYR A 46 15.48 8.97 -4.59
N LYS A 47 16.69 9.19 -4.06
CA LYS A 47 17.06 10.41 -3.32
C LYS A 47 16.84 11.69 -4.12
N ASP A 48 17.08 11.65 -5.44
CA ASP A 48 16.89 12.83 -6.31
C ASP A 48 15.41 13.04 -6.60
N ALA A 49 14.67 11.95 -6.80
CA ALA A 49 13.23 11.98 -7.05
C ALA A 49 12.42 12.53 -5.87
N VAL A 50 12.90 12.37 -4.63
CA VAL A 50 12.25 12.89 -3.41
C VAL A 50 13.01 14.05 -2.75
N SER A 51 14.06 14.57 -3.35
CA SER A 51 14.98 15.57 -2.75
C SER A 51 14.29 16.76 -2.06
N SER A 52 13.22 17.30 -2.64
CA SER A 52 12.42 18.39 -2.05
C SER A 52 11.09 17.96 -1.44
N ARG A 53 10.85 16.64 -1.36
CA ARG A 53 9.55 16.05 -1.04
C ARG A 53 9.63 14.92 -0.02
N TRP A 54 10.79 14.62 0.54
CA TRP A 54 10.92 13.65 1.61
C TRP A 54 10.43 14.25 2.93
N LEU A 55 9.27 13.78 3.42
CA LEU A 55 8.52 14.40 4.52
C LEU A 55 8.46 13.52 5.78
N ILE A 56 9.35 12.52 5.88
CA ILE A 56 9.35 11.55 6.98
C ILE A 56 10.06 12.06 8.25
N GLY A 57 10.79 13.18 8.18
CA GLY A 57 11.49 13.76 9.34
C GLY A 57 12.69 12.94 9.83
N ALA A 58 13.21 12.03 8.99
CA ALA A 58 14.40 11.21 9.21
C ALA A 58 15.16 11.07 7.88
N ASP A 59 16.36 10.52 7.87
CA ASP A 59 17.09 10.28 6.63
C ASP A 59 16.42 9.22 5.74
N ILE A 60 16.66 9.30 4.44
CA ILE A 60 16.26 8.27 3.48
C ILE A 60 17.09 7.01 3.76
N PRO A 61 16.47 5.82 3.91
CA PRO A 61 17.22 4.57 4.11
C PRO A 61 18.26 4.35 3.01
N GLU A 62 19.50 4.05 3.40
CA GLU A 62 20.66 3.98 2.48
C GLU A 62 20.44 2.99 1.33
N GLY A 63 19.89 1.81 1.64
CA GLY A 63 19.59 0.76 0.64
C GLY A 63 18.56 1.19 -0.41
N VAL A 64 17.76 2.22 -0.15
CA VAL A 64 16.74 2.73 -1.07
C VAL A 64 17.21 3.99 -1.80
N ALA A 65 18.03 4.83 -1.15
CA ALA A 65 18.45 6.13 -1.66
C ALA A 65 19.06 6.08 -3.08
N ASN A 66 19.80 5.01 -3.38
CA ASN A 66 20.50 4.81 -4.67
C ASN A 66 19.74 3.89 -5.64
N LEU A 67 18.51 3.47 -5.34
CA LEU A 67 17.69 2.73 -6.31
C LEU A 67 17.22 3.67 -7.43
N THR A 68 17.27 3.19 -8.67
CA THR A 68 16.68 3.90 -9.81
C THR A 68 15.17 3.70 -9.79
N VAL A 69 14.42 4.79 -9.70
CA VAL A 69 12.95 4.79 -9.77
C VAL A 69 12.51 4.29 -11.14
N GLN A 70 11.60 3.32 -11.16
CA GLN A 70 11.01 2.75 -12.37
C GLN A 70 9.66 3.41 -12.69
N ASP A 71 9.20 3.28 -13.92
CA ASP A 71 7.85 3.72 -14.29
C ASP A 71 6.83 2.71 -13.74
N ALA A 72 5.91 3.19 -12.91
CA ALA A 72 4.88 2.35 -12.32
C ALA A 72 3.92 1.76 -13.37
N ASN A 73 3.80 2.36 -14.56
CA ASN A 73 2.93 1.87 -15.62
C ASN A 73 3.49 0.64 -16.36
N ASP A 74 4.77 0.31 -16.18
CA ASP A 74 5.39 -0.86 -16.79
C ASP A 74 5.63 -1.96 -15.75
N ALA A 75 4.61 -2.79 -15.56
CA ALA A 75 4.63 -3.90 -14.60
C ALA A 75 5.77 -4.89 -14.84
N LYS A 76 6.23 -5.04 -16.09
CA LYS A 76 7.31 -5.98 -16.46
C LYS A 76 8.63 -5.59 -15.83
N LEU A 77 8.85 -4.30 -15.55
CA LEU A 77 10.06 -3.82 -14.89
C LEU A 77 10.24 -4.37 -13.48
N ALA A 78 9.18 -4.83 -12.82
CA ALA A 78 9.21 -5.40 -11.48
C ALA A 78 9.54 -6.92 -11.48
N MET A 79 9.38 -7.60 -12.62
CA MET A 79 9.66 -9.03 -12.74
C MET A 79 11.11 -9.35 -12.38
N GLY A 80 11.32 -10.35 -11.53
CA GLY A 80 12.64 -10.76 -11.05
C GLY A 80 13.32 -9.79 -10.07
N LYS A 81 12.75 -8.59 -9.83
CA LYS A 81 13.29 -7.61 -8.88
C LYS A 81 12.68 -7.69 -7.50
N CYS A 82 11.41 -8.10 -7.40
CA CYS A 82 10.70 -8.28 -6.14
C CYS A 82 9.76 -9.48 -6.16
N SER A 83 9.44 -9.99 -4.97
CA SER A 83 8.50 -11.11 -4.78
C SER A 83 7.04 -10.67 -4.77
N PHE A 84 6.77 -9.44 -4.33
CA PHE A 84 5.48 -8.76 -4.36
C PHE A 84 5.68 -7.24 -4.21
N VAL A 85 4.63 -6.46 -4.45
CA VAL A 85 4.66 -5.00 -4.31
C VAL A 85 3.64 -4.49 -3.29
N PHE A 86 4.03 -3.48 -2.53
CA PHE A 86 3.11 -2.62 -1.81
C PHE A 86 2.65 -1.49 -2.74
N SER A 87 1.34 -1.35 -2.95
CA SER A 87 0.76 -0.30 -3.78
C SER A 87 0.33 0.89 -2.94
N ALA A 88 0.96 2.04 -3.18
CA ALA A 88 0.68 3.34 -2.56
C ALA A 88 0.34 4.40 -3.60
N LEU A 89 -0.41 4.02 -4.64
CA LEU A 89 -0.77 4.88 -5.76
C LEU A 89 -1.85 5.91 -5.39
N GLU A 90 -1.71 7.10 -5.97
CA GLU A 90 -2.61 8.24 -5.79
C GLU A 90 -2.98 8.80 -7.16
N MET A 91 -4.02 8.23 -7.78
CA MET A 91 -4.54 8.57 -9.11
C MET A 91 -6.00 8.10 -9.24
N GLY A 92 -6.57 8.14 -10.46
CA GLY A 92 -7.96 7.72 -10.68
C GLY A 92 -8.21 6.27 -10.27
N LYS A 93 -9.40 5.96 -9.72
CA LYS A 93 -9.70 4.60 -9.23
C LYS A 93 -9.56 3.55 -10.34
N ASP A 94 -10.01 3.86 -11.54
CA ASP A 94 -9.94 2.92 -12.67
C ASP A 94 -8.49 2.72 -13.15
N GLU A 95 -7.67 3.77 -13.12
CA GLU A 95 -6.23 3.69 -13.42
C GLU A 95 -5.51 2.82 -12.38
N ILE A 96 -5.80 3.01 -11.08
CA ILE A 96 -5.26 2.17 -10.01
C ILE A 96 -5.65 0.71 -10.22
N LYS A 97 -6.93 0.43 -10.52
CA LYS A 97 -7.38 -0.95 -10.78
C LYS A 97 -6.59 -1.58 -11.91
N ALA A 98 -6.53 -0.89 -13.05
CA ALA A 98 -5.83 -1.39 -14.24
C ALA A 98 -4.33 -1.62 -13.97
N LEU A 99 -3.69 -0.70 -13.24
CA LEU A 99 -2.27 -0.82 -12.90
C LEU A 99 -2.03 -1.97 -11.93
N GLU A 100 -2.80 -2.08 -10.84
CA GLU A 100 -2.67 -3.19 -9.89
C GLU A 100 -2.96 -4.55 -10.56
N GLU A 101 -3.94 -4.60 -11.47
CA GLU A 101 -4.26 -5.78 -12.26
C GLU A 101 -3.11 -6.16 -13.21
N ALA A 102 -2.45 -5.20 -13.83
CA ALA A 102 -1.29 -5.45 -14.68
C ALA A 102 -0.13 -6.11 -13.90
N TYR A 103 0.14 -5.69 -12.67
CA TYR A 103 1.17 -6.34 -11.83
C TYR A 103 0.76 -7.75 -11.43
N ALA A 104 -0.50 -7.96 -11.03
CA ALA A 104 -1.00 -9.28 -10.71
C ALA A 104 -0.96 -10.23 -11.92
N ALA A 105 -1.27 -9.74 -13.12
CA ALA A 105 -1.18 -10.50 -14.37
C ALA A 105 0.25 -10.94 -14.71
N GLU A 106 1.26 -10.12 -14.39
CA GLU A 106 2.68 -10.49 -14.51
C GLU A 106 3.18 -11.43 -13.39
N GLY A 107 2.26 -11.95 -12.57
CA GLY A 107 2.56 -12.90 -11.49
C GLY A 107 3.11 -12.25 -10.22
N ILE A 108 2.96 -10.93 -10.07
CA ILE A 108 3.46 -10.15 -8.95
C ILE A 108 2.29 -9.83 -8.01
N PRO A 109 2.23 -10.40 -6.80
CA PRO A 109 1.20 -10.04 -5.85
C PRO A 109 1.24 -8.56 -5.46
N VAL A 110 0.06 -7.98 -5.28
CA VAL A 110 -0.15 -6.57 -4.95
C VAL A 110 -0.86 -6.45 -3.61
N VAL A 111 -0.20 -5.79 -2.66
CA VAL A 111 -0.79 -5.42 -1.36
C VAL A 111 -1.06 -3.93 -1.37
N SER A 112 -2.32 -3.54 -1.52
CA SER A 112 -2.69 -2.14 -1.81
C SER A 112 -3.23 -1.35 -0.63
N ASN A 113 -2.76 -0.11 -0.53
CA ASN A 113 -3.32 0.92 0.33
C ASN A 113 -4.48 1.69 -0.32
N ALA A 114 -4.64 1.58 -1.63
CA ALA A 114 -5.63 2.31 -2.39
C ALA A 114 -7.05 1.82 -2.12
N SER A 115 -8.02 2.70 -2.36
CA SER A 115 -9.44 2.39 -2.17
C SER A 115 -10.08 1.68 -3.36
N ALA A 116 -9.38 1.62 -4.49
CA ALA A 116 -9.95 1.28 -5.78
C ALA A 116 -10.54 -0.13 -5.82
N ASN A 117 -9.83 -1.11 -5.26
CA ASN A 117 -10.22 -2.53 -5.26
C ASN A 117 -11.00 -2.97 -4.00
N ARG A 118 -11.39 -2.06 -3.10
CA ARG A 118 -12.06 -2.40 -1.83
C ARG A 118 -13.41 -3.11 -1.96
N TRP A 119 -14.09 -2.91 -3.07
CA TRP A 119 -15.42 -3.47 -3.34
C TRP A 119 -15.40 -4.44 -4.52
N THR A 120 -14.23 -4.87 -4.96
CA THR A 120 -14.10 -5.88 -6.01
C THR A 120 -14.42 -7.25 -5.38
N PRO A 121 -15.40 -8.02 -5.91
CA PRO A 121 -15.95 -9.19 -5.22
C PRO A 121 -14.96 -10.29 -4.80
N ASP A 122 -13.86 -10.46 -5.52
CA ASP A 122 -12.84 -11.47 -5.28
C ASP A 122 -11.54 -10.90 -4.69
N VAL A 123 -11.51 -9.61 -4.35
CA VAL A 123 -10.37 -8.98 -3.68
C VAL A 123 -10.60 -8.96 -2.16
N PRO A 124 -9.74 -9.61 -1.35
CA PRO A 124 -9.87 -9.55 0.09
C PRO A 124 -9.48 -8.17 0.63
N MET A 125 -10.38 -7.59 1.43
CA MET A 125 -10.08 -6.45 2.29
C MET A 125 -9.67 -6.94 3.68
N LEU A 126 -8.46 -6.63 4.11
CA LEU A 126 -7.82 -7.27 5.27
C LEU A 126 -7.50 -6.28 6.40
N VAL A 127 -7.90 -6.66 7.61
CA VAL A 127 -7.25 -6.29 8.87
C VAL A 127 -6.66 -7.59 9.42
N PRO A 128 -5.34 -7.79 9.38
CA PRO A 128 -4.71 -9.09 9.64
C PRO A 128 -5.18 -9.77 10.95
N GLU A 129 -5.37 -8.98 12.01
CA GLU A 129 -5.78 -9.44 13.33
C GLU A 129 -7.27 -9.85 13.42
N ILE A 130 -8.10 -9.50 12.42
CA ILE A 130 -9.56 -9.69 12.45
C ILE A 130 -10.00 -10.76 11.46
N ASN A 131 -9.52 -10.68 10.22
CA ASN A 131 -10.11 -11.45 9.12
C ASN A 131 -9.07 -12.03 8.16
N TYR A 132 -7.94 -12.52 8.68
CA TYR A 132 -6.90 -13.19 7.88
C TYR A 132 -7.44 -14.36 7.05
N SER A 133 -8.49 -15.07 7.52
CA SER A 133 -9.13 -16.17 6.79
C SER A 133 -9.74 -15.74 5.45
N HIS A 134 -10.00 -14.45 5.24
CA HIS A 134 -10.47 -13.95 3.95
C HIS A 134 -9.44 -14.15 2.83
N LEU A 135 -8.17 -14.43 3.15
CA LEU A 135 -7.15 -14.80 2.18
C LEU A 135 -7.50 -16.07 1.37
N ASP A 136 -8.41 -16.92 1.86
CA ASP A 136 -8.86 -18.11 1.14
C ASP A 136 -9.49 -17.80 -0.23
N ILE A 137 -10.01 -16.57 -0.41
CA ILE A 137 -10.58 -16.11 -1.69
C ILE A 137 -9.53 -15.95 -2.79
N ILE A 138 -8.24 -15.82 -2.45
CA ILE A 138 -7.16 -15.58 -3.42
C ILE A 138 -7.11 -16.67 -4.48
N LYS A 139 -7.36 -17.94 -4.11
CA LYS A 139 -7.40 -19.04 -5.09
C LYS A 139 -8.51 -18.85 -6.13
N LYS A 140 -9.66 -18.30 -5.72
CA LYS A 140 -10.78 -17.99 -6.63
C LYS A 140 -10.45 -16.77 -7.49
N GLN A 141 -9.84 -15.73 -6.92
CA GLN A 141 -9.37 -14.58 -7.67
C GLN A 141 -8.39 -14.99 -8.77
N GLN A 142 -7.37 -15.78 -8.42
CA GLN A 142 -6.39 -16.32 -9.37
C GLN A 142 -7.06 -17.12 -10.49
N ALA A 143 -8.00 -18.01 -10.16
CA ALA A 143 -8.74 -18.77 -11.16
C ALA A 143 -9.62 -17.88 -12.07
N HIS A 144 -10.27 -16.86 -11.51
CA HIS A 144 -11.13 -15.94 -12.24
C HIS A 144 -10.34 -15.10 -13.26
N HIS A 145 -9.17 -14.62 -12.86
CA HIS A 145 -8.32 -13.79 -13.73
C HIS A 145 -7.28 -14.58 -14.55
N GLY A 146 -7.17 -15.90 -14.35
CA GLY A 146 -6.17 -16.74 -15.02
C GLY A 146 -4.73 -16.51 -14.54
N TRP A 147 -4.54 -16.03 -13.31
CA TRP A 147 -3.21 -15.77 -12.74
C TRP A 147 -2.63 -17.02 -12.10
N SER A 148 -1.35 -17.27 -12.34
CA SER A 148 -0.63 -18.41 -11.76
C SER A 148 -0.11 -18.15 -10.35
N LYS A 149 0.27 -16.89 -10.05
CA LYS A 149 0.87 -16.47 -8.78
C LYS A 149 0.37 -15.13 -8.26
N GLY A 150 0.12 -14.17 -9.16
CA GLY A 150 -0.32 -12.84 -8.75
C GLY A 150 -1.67 -12.86 -8.06
N PHE A 151 -1.92 -11.82 -7.27
CA PHE A 151 -3.18 -11.57 -6.59
C PHE A 151 -3.22 -10.11 -6.16
N ILE A 152 -4.40 -9.61 -5.84
CA ILE A 152 -4.57 -8.28 -5.24
C ILE A 152 -5.25 -8.45 -3.90
N ALA A 153 -4.66 -7.87 -2.85
CA ALA A 153 -5.27 -7.74 -1.53
C ALA A 153 -5.21 -6.27 -1.10
N VAL A 154 -6.21 -5.80 -0.37
CA VAL A 154 -6.29 -4.38 0.03
C VAL A 154 -6.48 -4.22 1.52
N LYS A 155 -6.03 -3.11 2.08
CA LYS A 155 -6.40 -2.70 3.44
C LYS A 155 -7.68 -1.83 3.42
N PRO A 156 -8.46 -1.80 4.52
CA PRO A 156 -9.59 -0.88 4.65
C PRO A 156 -9.15 0.59 4.79
N ASN A 157 -10.13 1.48 4.84
CA ASN A 157 -9.92 2.88 5.23
C ASN A 157 -9.20 2.95 6.59
N CYS A 158 -8.30 3.93 6.77
CA CYS A 158 -7.55 4.11 8.01
C CYS A 158 -8.44 4.34 9.24
N SER A 159 -9.57 5.04 9.12
CA SER A 159 -10.48 5.25 10.25
C SER A 159 -11.02 3.93 10.79
N LEU A 160 -11.50 3.05 9.91
CA LEU A 160 -12.02 1.72 10.29
C LEU A 160 -11.02 0.90 11.11
N GLN A 161 -9.73 0.99 10.80
CA GLN A 161 -8.68 0.22 11.49
C GLN A 161 -8.57 0.58 12.98
N THR A 162 -8.94 1.81 13.37
CA THR A 162 -8.82 2.28 14.77
C THR A 162 -9.87 1.68 15.70
N TYR A 163 -11.08 1.42 15.21
CA TYR A 163 -12.20 0.96 16.04
C TYR A 163 -12.70 -0.47 15.70
N MET A 164 -12.33 -1.04 14.56
CA MET A 164 -12.71 -2.42 14.21
C MET A 164 -12.00 -3.46 15.09
N MET A 165 -10.74 -3.26 15.46
CA MET A 165 -10.00 -4.20 16.31
C MET A 165 -10.62 -4.34 17.72
N PRO A 166 -10.86 -3.25 18.49
CA PRO A 166 -11.53 -3.38 19.79
C PRO A 166 -12.98 -3.89 19.63
N LEU A 167 -13.68 -3.52 18.56
CA LEU A 167 -15.02 -4.05 18.28
C LEU A 167 -15.00 -5.57 18.07
N HIS A 168 -14.04 -6.05 17.28
CA HIS A 168 -13.87 -7.49 17.03
C HIS A 168 -13.59 -8.23 18.34
N ALA A 169 -12.70 -7.70 19.19
CA ALA A 169 -12.42 -8.28 20.50
C ALA A 169 -13.67 -8.40 21.38
N LEU A 170 -14.53 -7.38 21.42
CA LEU A 170 -15.81 -7.41 22.16
C LEU A 170 -16.75 -8.50 21.64
N ILE A 171 -16.91 -8.60 20.32
CA ILE A 171 -17.76 -9.61 19.68
C ILE A 171 -17.25 -11.01 20.02
N MET A 172 -15.93 -11.24 19.91
CA MET A 172 -15.32 -12.53 20.22
C MET A 172 -15.43 -12.92 21.71
N ALA A 173 -15.47 -11.93 22.60
CA ALA A 173 -15.73 -12.13 24.02
C ALA A 173 -17.22 -12.35 24.37
N GLY A 174 -18.10 -12.44 23.37
CA GLY A 174 -19.53 -12.67 23.57
C GLY A 174 -20.35 -11.41 23.84
N TYR A 175 -19.80 -10.22 23.58
CA TYR A 175 -20.49 -8.94 23.71
C TYR A 175 -20.87 -8.39 22.32
N PRO A 176 -21.98 -8.85 21.72
CA PRO A 176 -22.39 -8.39 20.40
C PRO A 176 -22.80 -6.91 20.42
N VAL A 177 -22.21 -6.13 19.51
CA VAL A 177 -22.53 -4.70 19.37
C VAL A 177 -23.65 -4.53 18.36
N LYS A 178 -24.79 -3.98 18.83
CA LYS A 178 -25.97 -3.72 17.98
C LYS A 178 -25.91 -2.38 17.25
N ARG A 179 -25.22 -1.40 17.83
CA ARG A 179 -25.13 -0.03 17.30
C ARG A 179 -23.81 0.59 17.75
N MET A 180 -23.21 1.35 16.85
CA MET A 180 -22.01 2.15 17.11
C MET A 180 -22.27 3.57 16.62
N ILE A 181 -21.87 4.56 17.41
CA ILE A 181 -21.90 5.98 17.04
C ILE A 181 -20.45 6.43 17.09
N VAL A 182 -19.89 6.82 15.94
CA VAL A 182 -18.46 7.12 15.79
C VAL A 182 -18.30 8.56 15.35
N THR A 183 -17.42 9.26 16.04
CA THR A 183 -16.87 10.56 15.63
C THR A 183 -15.36 10.38 15.45
N THR A 184 -14.80 10.91 14.36
CA THR A 184 -13.37 10.80 14.07
C THR A 184 -12.74 12.17 13.92
N GLU A 185 -11.63 12.40 14.63
CA GLU A 185 -10.74 13.54 14.43
C GLU A 185 -9.51 13.05 13.67
N GLN A 186 -9.44 13.35 12.38
CA GLN A 186 -8.42 12.78 11.48
C GLN A 186 -7.30 13.77 11.20
N ALA A 187 -6.06 13.30 11.26
CA ALA A 187 -4.90 14.10 10.88
C ALA A 187 -4.85 14.38 9.37
N VAL A 188 -4.36 15.57 9.00
CA VAL A 188 -4.22 16.03 7.61
C VAL A 188 -3.31 15.15 6.75
N SER A 189 -2.40 14.40 7.36
CA SER A 189 -1.49 13.49 6.65
C SER A 189 -2.22 12.39 5.86
N GLY A 190 -3.47 12.09 6.23
CA GLY A 190 -4.31 11.14 5.49
C GLY A 190 -4.73 11.62 4.11
N ALA A 191 -4.69 12.93 3.84
CA ALA A 191 -5.07 13.54 2.58
C ALA A 191 -3.94 13.56 1.53
N GLY A 192 -2.77 12.99 1.84
CA GLY A 192 -1.61 13.00 0.93
C GLY A 192 -0.88 14.34 0.93
N TYR A 193 -0.15 14.61 -0.16
CA TYR A 193 0.56 15.88 -0.36
C TYR A 193 0.36 16.38 -1.80
N PRO A 194 -0.10 17.64 -2.01
CA PRO A 194 -0.13 18.76 -1.07
C PRO A 194 -1.22 18.70 0.02
N GLY A 195 -2.15 17.75 -0.06
CA GLY A 195 -3.09 17.46 1.03
C GLY A 195 -4.12 18.58 1.24
N VAL A 196 -4.54 18.76 2.49
CA VAL A 196 -5.49 19.81 2.88
C VAL A 196 -4.78 21.17 2.93
N PRO A 197 -5.28 22.20 2.22
CA PRO A 197 -4.76 23.56 2.33
C PRO A 197 -4.74 24.06 3.78
N SER A 198 -3.70 24.80 4.16
CA SER A 198 -3.54 25.29 5.54
C SER A 198 -4.72 26.16 6.01
N TYR A 199 -5.29 26.97 5.12
CA TYR A 199 -6.42 27.85 5.42
C TYR A 199 -7.72 27.10 5.75
N ASP A 200 -7.85 25.84 5.33
CA ASP A 200 -9.03 25.02 5.66
C ASP A 200 -8.93 24.40 7.07
N MET A 201 -7.74 24.45 7.69
CA MET A 201 -7.41 23.75 8.95
C MET A 201 -7.03 24.65 10.12
N ILE A 202 -6.48 25.84 9.86
CA ILE A 202 -6.03 26.73 10.93
C ILE A 202 -7.27 27.39 11.56
N ASP A 203 -7.49 27.11 12.84
CA ASP A 203 -8.57 27.71 13.67
C ASP A 203 -9.99 27.42 13.15
N ASN A 204 -10.21 26.21 12.61
CA ASN A 204 -11.50 25.73 12.08
C ASN A 204 -11.84 24.35 12.68
#